data_AF-A0A851I9J3-F1
#
_entry.id   AF-A0A851I9J3-F1
#
_cell.length_a   1.000
_cell.length_b   1.000
_cell.length_c   1.000
_cell.angle_alpha   90.00
_cell.angle_beta   90.00
_cell.angle_gamma   90.00
#
_symmetry.space_group_name_H-M   'P 1'
#
loop_
_entity.id
_entity.type
_entity.pdbx_description
1 polymer ?
#
loop_
_entity_poly.entity_id
_entity_poly.type
_entity_poly.pdbx_seq_one_letter_code
_entity_poly.pdbx_strand_id
1 'polypeptide(L)'
;MRSMSLIGRLAVSFGLSTVVPIFLMYLSFRGFTTMTTNVVILMFVGLFFVAWIYSGILKPVGELKDAAQRIEGGDLDFTLEAETNDEFGELMQAFEQMRMRLKETQEEKIRNDLENKELISNIAHDLKTPLTTIKGYSEGILDGIAKSPERQKKYLQTICSKANEMNRLIDELNYYAKIETNKIPYNFQHLNVAAYFSDCAEEIGLDMESRGWRFHYENGVEEKVEIIADPEQLRKVISNIISNSVKYMDKAAPEIGIVLKDAGDFVEVSLSDNGRGIAKADLPYVFERFFRADSSRNSTKGGSGIGLSIVRKIIEDSGGRIWANSAPGKGTTLHFVLRKYIGRRDFES
;
A
#
# COMPACT_ATOMS: atom_id res chain seq x y z
N MET A 1 -10.12 -10.21 115.93
CA MET A 1 -9.50 -10.80 114.71
C MET A 1 -9.10 -12.24 115.02
N ARG A 2 -9.83 -13.23 114.50
CA ARG A 2 -9.50 -14.66 114.74
C ARG A 2 -8.18 -14.99 114.04
N SER A 3 -7.22 -15.53 114.79
CA SER A 3 -5.93 -15.95 114.27
C SER A 3 -6.12 -17.08 113.25
N MET A 4 -5.69 -16.85 112.01
CA MET A 4 -5.66 -17.86 110.96
C MET A 4 -4.78 -19.04 111.42
N SER A 5 -5.31 -20.27 111.39
CA SER A 5 -4.57 -21.47 111.79
C SER A 5 -3.30 -21.63 110.96
N LEU A 6 -2.25 -22.22 111.53
CA LEU A 6 -0.95 -22.41 110.88
C LEU A 6 -1.10 -23.09 109.50
N ILE A 7 -2.05 -24.03 109.40
CA ILE A 7 -2.40 -24.77 108.18
C ILE A 7 -3.02 -23.84 107.13
N GLY A 8 -3.87 -22.90 107.53
CA GLY A 8 -4.44 -21.89 106.62
C GLY A 8 -3.38 -20.93 106.07
N ARG A 9 -2.38 -20.55 106.87
CA ARG A 9 -1.26 -19.70 106.41
C ARG A 9 -0.35 -20.44 105.43
N LEU A 10 -0.09 -21.72 105.67
CA LEU A 10 0.68 -22.57 104.76
C LEU A 10 -0.05 -22.83 103.44
N ALA A 11 -1.37 -23.08 103.46
CA ALA A 11 -2.16 -23.28 102.25
C ALA A 11 -2.25 -22.01 101.39
N VAL A 12 -2.46 -20.84 102.01
CA VAL A 12 -2.45 -19.55 101.29
C VAL A 12 -1.06 -19.21 100.77
N SER A 13 -0.01 -19.44 101.57
CA SER A 13 1.38 -19.22 101.13
C SER A 13 1.76 -20.14 99.96
N PHE A 14 1.35 -21.41 99.99
CA PHE A 14 1.59 -22.37 98.90
C PHE A 14 0.79 -22.00 97.64
N GLY A 15 -0.49 -21.64 97.76
CA GLY A 15 -1.29 -21.19 96.63
C GLY A 15 -0.74 -19.92 95.96
N LEU A 16 -0.27 -18.95 96.76
CA LEU A 16 0.28 -17.69 96.25
C LEU A 16 1.70 -17.84 95.68
N SER A 17 2.50 -18.76 96.21
CA SER A 17 3.90 -18.96 95.77
C SER A 17 4.07 -19.98 94.64
N THR A 18 3.12 -20.89 94.45
CA THR A 18 3.23 -21.96 93.43
C THR A 18 2.13 -21.90 92.39
N VAL A 19 0.86 -21.83 92.81
CA VAL A 19 -0.27 -21.92 91.87
C VAL A 19 -0.45 -20.63 91.08
N VAL A 20 -0.37 -19.46 91.75
CA VAL A 20 -0.49 -18.17 91.08
C VAL A 20 0.64 -17.93 90.06
N PRO A 21 1.92 -18.19 90.35
CA PRO A 21 2.99 -18.06 89.36
C PRO A 21 2.86 -19.04 88.19
N ILE A 22 2.46 -20.29 88.43
CA ILE A 22 2.24 -21.28 87.36
C ILE A 22 1.07 -20.85 86.45
N PHE A 23 -0.01 -20.33 87.03
CA PHE A 23 -1.16 -19.83 86.27
C PHE A 23 -0.81 -18.57 85.45
N LEU A 24 -0.05 -17.63 86.03
CA LEU A 24 0.47 -16.46 85.31
C LEU A 24 1.47 -16.86 84.22
N MET A 25 2.33 -17.86 84.47
CA MET A 25 3.23 -18.44 83.48
C MET A 25 2.45 -19.09 82.33
N TYR A 26 1.37 -19.81 82.63
CA TYR A 26 0.48 -20.41 81.62
C TYR A 26 -0.25 -19.35 80.78
N LEU A 27 -0.78 -18.29 81.40
CA LEU A 27 -1.40 -17.17 80.67
C LEU A 27 -0.39 -16.40 79.80
N SER A 28 0.82 -16.15 80.33
CA SER A 28 1.92 -15.52 79.61
C SER A 28 2.39 -16.37 78.43
N PHE A 29 2.55 -17.68 78.63
CA PHE A 29 2.94 -18.63 77.59
C PHE A 29 1.85 -18.74 76.50
N ARG A 30 0.58 -18.78 76.88
CA ARG A 30 -0.54 -18.79 75.93
C ARG A 30 -0.60 -17.49 75.11
N GLY A 31 -0.44 -16.32 75.77
CA GLY A 31 -0.32 -15.03 75.10
C GLY A 31 0.86 -14.97 74.13
N PHE A 32 2.01 -15.49 74.54
CA PHE A 32 3.21 -15.60 73.72
C PHE A 32 2.98 -16.49 72.49
N THR A 33 2.36 -17.68 72.66
CA THR A 33 2.03 -18.57 71.53
C THR A 33 1.02 -17.96 70.54
N THR A 34 0.04 -17.19 71.03
CA THR A 34 -0.88 -16.48 70.14
C THR A 34 -0.20 -15.32 69.40
N MET A 35 0.72 -14.62 70.05
CA MET A 35 1.51 -13.56 69.42
C MET A 35 2.45 -14.11 68.35
N THR A 36 3.18 -15.19 68.62
CA THR A 36 4.06 -15.82 67.63
C THR A 36 3.28 -16.35 66.43
N THR A 37 2.10 -16.95 66.66
CA THR A 37 1.23 -17.43 65.58
C THR A 37 0.75 -16.26 64.69
N ASN A 38 0.34 -15.14 65.28
CA ASN A 38 -0.07 -13.96 64.51
C ASN A 38 1.07 -13.36 63.68
N VAL A 39 2.29 -13.31 64.23
CA VAL A 39 3.49 -12.84 63.50
C VAL A 39 3.80 -13.73 62.31
N VAL A 40 3.71 -15.06 62.48
CA VAL A 40 3.93 -16.03 61.40
C VAL A 40 2.87 -15.86 60.30
N ILE A 41 1.58 -15.73 60.67
CA ILE A 41 0.51 -15.48 59.70
C ILE A 41 0.76 -14.17 58.93
N LEU A 42 1.12 -13.10 59.62
CA LEU A 42 1.43 -11.81 58.99
C LEU A 42 2.62 -11.92 58.01
N MET A 43 3.66 -12.70 58.35
CA MET A 43 4.76 -12.98 57.43
C MET A 43 4.30 -13.71 56.17
N PHE A 44 3.49 -14.76 56.31
CA PHE A 44 2.97 -15.50 55.15
C PHE A 44 2.05 -14.66 54.28
N VAL A 45 1.17 -13.86 54.88
CA VAL A 45 0.30 -12.93 54.17
C VAL A 45 1.14 -11.88 53.44
N GLY A 46 2.17 -11.32 54.08
CA GLY A 46 3.09 -10.39 53.45
C GLY A 46 3.82 -11.01 52.25
N LEU A 47 4.36 -12.22 52.39
CA LEU A 47 5.00 -12.95 51.30
C LEU A 47 4.03 -13.24 50.15
N PHE A 48 2.79 -13.62 50.46
CA PHE A 48 1.74 -13.82 49.47
C PHE A 48 1.44 -12.54 48.69
N PHE A 49 1.28 -11.40 49.37
CA PHE A 49 1.03 -10.11 48.72
C PHE A 49 2.21 -9.68 47.84
N VAL A 50 3.46 -9.87 48.29
CA VAL A 50 4.65 -9.57 47.48
C VAL A 50 4.69 -10.42 46.22
N ALA A 51 4.45 -11.74 46.33
CA ALA A 51 4.41 -12.63 45.18
C ALA A 51 3.30 -12.24 44.19
N TRP A 52 2.10 -11.94 44.72
CA TRP A 52 0.94 -11.54 43.92
C TRP A 52 1.18 -10.22 43.17
N ILE A 53 1.72 -9.19 43.84
CA ILE A 53 2.08 -7.90 43.21
C ILE A 53 3.18 -8.09 42.17
N TYR A 54 4.18 -8.94 42.46
CA TYR A 54 5.26 -9.21 41.53
C TYR A 54 4.74 -9.82 40.22
N SER A 55 3.90 -10.85 40.31
CA SER A 55 3.32 -11.52 39.14
C SER A 55 2.26 -10.68 38.41
N GLY A 56 1.44 -9.92 39.14
CA GLY A 56 0.30 -9.20 38.56
C GLY A 56 0.63 -7.79 38.04
N ILE A 57 1.69 -7.15 38.55
CA ILE A 57 1.99 -5.74 38.22
C ILE A 57 3.44 -5.56 37.80
N LEU A 58 4.41 -5.96 38.64
CA LEU A 58 5.81 -5.64 38.40
C LEU A 58 6.38 -6.31 37.14
N LYS A 59 6.05 -7.60 36.92
CA LYS A 59 6.49 -8.36 35.74
C LYS A 59 5.91 -7.77 34.43
N PRO A 60 4.58 -7.60 34.25
CA PRO A 60 4.02 -7.02 33.03
C PRO A 60 4.54 -5.61 32.71
N VAL A 61 4.73 -4.77 33.74
CA VAL A 61 5.29 -3.42 33.55
C VAL A 61 6.75 -3.46 33.06
N GLY A 62 7.54 -4.43 33.55
CA GLY A 62 8.89 -4.67 33.07
C GLY A 62 8.91 -5.06 31.60
N GLU A 63 8.04 -5.98 31.19
CA GLU A 63 7.91 -6.43 29.80
C GLU A 63 7.49 -5.31 28.85
N LEU A 64 6.53 -4.46 29.25
CA LEU A 64 6.14 -3.28 28.48
C LEU A 64 7.29 -2.27 28.35
N LYS A 65 8.07 -2.06 29.42
CA LYS A 65 9.23 -1.18 29.38
C LYS A 65 10.28 -1.71 28.40
N ASP A 66 10.61 -2.99 28.48
CA ASP A 66 11.60 -3.61 27.58
C ASP A 66 11.11 -3.57 26.12
N ALA A 67 9.81 -3.82 25.89
CA ALA A 67 9.19 -3.69 24.58
C ALA A 67 9.28 -2.25 24.03
N ALA A 68 8.99 -1.25 24.86
CA ALA A 68 9.09 0.15 24.47
C ALA A 68 10.54 0.53 24.08
N GLN A 69 11.54 0.05 24.83
CA GLN A 69 12.95 0.28 24.52
C GLN A 69 13.39 -0.40 23.21
N ARG A 70 12.86 -1.59 22.90
CA ARG A 70 13.12 -2.26 21.62
C ARG A 70 12.51 -1.50 20.45
N ILE A 71 11.26 -1.05 20.59
CA ILE A 71 10.58 -0.20 19.60
C ILE A 71 11.37 1.09 19.37
N GLU A 72 11.84 1.75 20.44
CA GLU A 72 12.70 2.95 20.35
C GLU A 72 14.01 2.65 19.59
N GLY A 73 14.60 1.48 19.81
CA GLY A 73 15.77 1.00 19.07
C GLY A 73 15.50 0.59 17.62
N GLY A 74 14.24 0.62 17.17
CA GLY A 74 13.81 0.22 15.82
C GLY A 74 13.65 -1.29 15.61
N ASP A 75 13.77 -2.09 16.67
CA ASP A 75 13.50 -3.53 16.64
C ASP A 75 12.01 -3.77 16.85
N LEU A 76 11.33 -4.22 15.79
CA LEU A 76 9.92 -4.59 15.80
C LEU A 76 9.73 -6.10 15.62
N ASP A 77 10.80 -6.89 15.54
CA ASP A 77 10.77 -8.34 15.29
C ASP A 77 10.65 -9.14 16.59
N PHE A 78 9.59 -8.87 17.32
CA PHE A 78 9.22 -9.59 18.54
C PHE A 78 7.71 -9.67 18.71
N THR A 79 7.27 -10.42 19.72
CA THR A 79 5.85 -10.58 20.05
C THR A 79 5.66 -10.35 21.54
N LEU A 80 4.55 -9.71 21.90
CA LEU A 80 4.08 -9.62 23.28
C LEU A 80 2.89 -10.53 23.47
N GLU A 81 3.02 -11.48 24.38
CA GLU A 81 1.94 -12.40 24.74
C GLU A 81 1.22 -11.86 25.97
N ALA A 82 -0.11 -11.73 25.89
CA ALA A 82 -0.94 -11.43 27.05
C ALA A 82 -1.20 -12.73 27.82
N GLU A 83 -0.51 -12.92 28.94
CA GLU A 83 -0.68 -14.10 29.81
C GLU A 83 -1.96 -14.02 30.69
N THR A 84 -2.55 -12.82 30.84
CA THR A 84 -3.66 -12.54 31.75
C THR A 84 -4.89 -11.97 31.03
N ASN A 85 -6.09 -12.23 31.57
CA ASN A 85 -7.38 -11.70 31.08
C ASN A 85 -7.88 -10.53 31.95
N ASP A 86 -6.97 -9.71 32.44
CA ASP A 86 -7.24 -8.52 33.25
C ASP A 86 -6.90 -7.24 32.47
N GLU A 87 -6.99 -6.08 33.12
CA GLU A 87 -6.71 -4.78 32.52
C GLU A 87 -5.26 -4.68 31.98
N PHE A 88 -4.32 -5.42 32.57
CA PHE A 88 -2.94 -5.50 32.06
C PHE A 88 -2.84 -6.36 30.80
N GLY A 89 -3.60 -7.45 30.74
CA GLY A 89 -3.78 -8.24 29.52
C GLY A 89 -4.31 -7.40 28.36
N GLU A 90 -5.35 -6.60 28.60
CA GLU A 90 -5.89 -5.66 27.60
C GLU A 90 -4.85 -4.63 27.16
N LEU A 91 -4.07 -4.07 28.10
CA LEU A 91 -3.00 -3.13 27.79
C LEU A 91 -1.88 -3.76 26.95
N MET A 92 -1.48 -5.00 27.27
CA MET A 92 -0.48 -5.76 26.51
C MET A 92 -0.96 -6.01 25.07
N GLN A 93 -2.23 -6.40 24.89
CA GLN A 93 -2.82 -6.57 23.57
C GLN A 93 -2.86 -5.26 22.78
N ALA A 94 -3.22 -4.14 23.40
CA ALA A 94 -3.21 -2.83 22.76
C ALA A 94 -1.79 -2.41 22.34
N PHE A 95 -0.79 -2.69 23.17
CA PHE A 95 0.61 -2.40 22.87
C PHE A 95 1.15 -3.28 21.73
N GLU A 96 0.78 -4.56 21.71
CA GLU A 96 1.12 -5.48 20.62
C GLU A 96 0.49 -5.04 19.29
N GLN A 97 -0.78 -4.60 19.31
CA GLN A 97 -1.42 -4.03 18.13
C GLN A 97 -0.70 -2.78 17.63
N MET A 98 -0.25 -1.91 18.53
CA MET A 98 0.55 -0.74 18.17
C MET A 98 1.88 -1.14 17.51
N ARG A 99 2.60 -2.10 18.11
CA ARG A 99 3.86 -2.63 17.56
C ARG A 99 3.66 -3.22 16.16
N MET A 100 2.62 -4.05 15.97
CA MET A 100 2.28 -4.63 14.67
C MET A 100 2.00 -3.55 13.61
N ARG A 101 1.20 -2.54 13.94
CA ARG A 101 0.92 -1.41 13.03
C ARG A 101 2.17 -0.62 12.68
N LEU A 102 3.05 -0.37 13.66
CA LEU A 102 4.34 0.28 13.42
C LEU A 102 5.20 -0.56 12.47
N LYS A 103 5.24 -1.88 12.66
CA LYS A 103 6.00 -2.81 11.81
C LYS A 103 5.48 -2.78 10.38
N GLU A 104 4.17 -2.93 10.19
CA GLU A 104 3.53 -2.87 8.88
C GLU A 104 3.83 -1.53 8.18
N THR A 105 3.71 -0.41 8.90
CA THR A 105 3.99 0.93 8.36
C THR A 105 5.47 1.08 7.99
N GLN A 106 6.39 0.55 8.79
CA GLN A 106 7.83 0.60 8.52
C GLN A 106 8.20 -0.26 7.30
N GLU A 107 7.67 -1.48 7.20
CA GLU A 107 7.86 -2.37 6.06
C GLU A 107 7.31 -1.77 4.76
N GLU A 108 6.10 -1.18 4.81
CA GLU A 108 5.51 -0.46 3.69
C GLU A 108 6.36 0.73 3.27
N LYS A 109 6.84 1.53 4.23
CA LYS A 109 7.71 2.67 3.94
C LYS A 109 9.01 2.24 3.28
N ILE A 110 9.66 1.19 3.78
CA ILE A 110 10.90 0.66 3.20
C ILE A 110 10.65 0.18 1.76
N ARG A 111 9.55 -0.54 1.53
CA ARG A 111 9.15 -0.98 0.20
C ARG A 111 8.95 0.21 -0.75
N ASN A 112 8.20 1.23 -0.33
CA ASN A 112 7.96 2.43 -1.14
C ASN A 112 9.25 3.20 -1.43
N ASP A 113 10.18 3.29 -0.46
CA ASP A 113 11.48 3.94 -0.66
C ASP A 113 12.36 3.18 -1.67
N LEU A 114 12.32 1.85 -1.67
CA LEU A 114 13.01 1.02 -2.66
C LEU A 114 12.43 1.21 -4.06
N GLU A 115 11.10 1.14 -4.20
CA GLU A 115 10.39 1.39 -5.47
C GLU A 115 10.69 2.80 -6.02
N ASN A 116 10.70 3.82 -5.15
CA ASN A 116 11.06 5.20 -5.53
C ASN A 116 12.49 5.32 -6.05
N LYS A 117 13.45 4.63 -5.41
CA LYS A 117 14.84 4.62 -5.88
C LYS A 117 14.98 3.92 -7.23
N GLU A 118 14.28 2.82 -7.44
CA GLU A 118 14.24 2.12 -8.73
C GLU A 118 13.62 2.99 -9.83
N LEU A 119 12.51 3.70 -9.55
CA LEU A 119 11.89 4.66 -10.45
C LEU A 119 12.89 5.72 -10.93
N ILE A 120 13.56 6.40 -10.00
CA ILE A 120 14.50 7.47 -10.32
C ILE A 120 15.66 6.93 -11.17
N SER A 121 16.17 5.74 -10.83
CA SER A 121 17.26 5.09 -11.57
C SER A 121 16.86 4.74 -13.00
N ASN A 122 15.69 4.11 -13.18
CA ASN A 122 15.18 3.70 -14.48
C ASN A 122 14.90 4.91 -15.39
N ILE A 123 14.27 5.96 -14.85
CA ILE A 123 13.99 7.18 -15.61
C ILE A 123 15.29 7.91 -15.98
N ALA A 124 16.27 7.97 -15.07
CA ALA A 124 17.56 8.56 -15.39
C ALA A 124 18.26 7.83 -16.55
N HIS A 125 18.18 6.50 -16.58
CA HIS A 125 18.70 5.71 -17.69
C HIS A 125 17.94 5.97 -19.00
N ASP A 126 16.61 5.98 -18.95
CA ASP A 126 15.75 6.20 -20.12
C ASP A 126 15.86 7.62 -20.66
N LEU A 127 16.18 8.63 -19.84
CA LEU A 127 16.52 9.99 -20.28
C LEU A 127 17.93 10.10 -20.87
N LYS A 128 18.89 9.33 -20.36
CA LYS A 128 20.30 9.37 -20.84
C LYS A 128 20.43 8.93 -22.30
N THR A 129 19.63 7.96 -22.73
CA THR A 129 19.64 7.41 -24.09
C THR A 129 19.25 8.43 -25.18
N PRO A 130 18.07 9.08 -25.14
CA PRO A 130 17.71 10.12 -26.11
C PRO A 130 18.64 11.32 -26.00
N LEU A 131 19.11 11.69 -24.80
CA LEU A 131 20.08 12.78 -24.63
C LEU A 131 21.41 12.50 -25.35
N THR A 132 21.93 11.27 -25.23
CA THR A 132 23.16 10.84 -25.94
C THR A 132 22.96 10.89 -27.46
N THR A 133 21.76 10.52 -27.93
CA THR A 133 21.39 10.62 -29.35
C THR A 133 21.34 12.07 -29.80
N ILE A 134 20.64 12.95 -29.08
CA ILE A 134 20.57 14.38 -29.39
C ILE A 134 21.96 14.98 -29.48
N LYS A 135 22.81 14.70 -28.48
CA LYS A 135 24.21 15.16 -28.45
C LYS A 135 24.99 14.67 -29.68
N GLY A 136 25.01 13.37 -29.96
CA GLY A 136 25.79 12.82 -31.07
C GLY A 136 25.33 13.29 -32.44
N TYR A 137 24.01 13.46 -32.66
CA TYR A 137 23.49 14.04 -33.90
C TYR A 137 23.80 15.54 -34.00
N SER A 138 23.81 16.27 -32.89
CA SER A 138 24.17 17.70 -32.88
C SER A 138 25.66 17.90 -33.17
N GLU A 139 26.54 17.10 -32.54
CA GLU A 139 27.98 17.03 -32.83
C GLU A 139 28.22 16.66 -34.30
N GLY A 140 27.50 15.67 -34.84
CA GLY A 140 27.64 15.30 -36.25
C GLY A 140 27.21 16.39 -37.25
N ILE A 141 26.31 17.31 -36.87
CA ILE A 141 26.02 18.50 -37.68
C ILE A 141 27.19 19.49 -37.59
N LEU A 142 27.69 19.76 -36.38
CA LEU A 142 28.78 20.71 -36.13
C LEU A 142 30.10 20.28 -36.78
N ASP A 143 30.42 18.98 -36.72
CA ASP A 143 31.64 18.38 -37.30
C ASP A 143 31.55 18.24 -38.83
N GLY A 144 30.43 18.65 -39.45
CA GLY A 144 30.22 18.57 -40.88
C GLY A 144 30.09 17.15 -41.42
N ILE A 145 29.62 16.19 -40.61
CA ILE A 145 29.33 14.81 -41.03
C ILE A 145 28.06 14.79 -41.90
N ALA A 146 27.05 15.60 -41.54
CA ALA A 146 25.80 15.77 -42.29
C ALA A 146 25.93 16.88 -43.37
N LYS A 147 26.70 16.61 -44.44
CA LYS A 147 27.02 17.62 -45.47
C LYS A 147 25.88 17.96 -46.45
N SER A 148 24.90 17.08 -46.62
CA SER A 148 23.79 17.32 -47.55
C SER A 148 22.56 17.89 -46.82
N PRO A 149 21.75 18.74 -47.47
CA PRO A 149 20.52 19.28 -46.88
C PRO A 149 19.57 18.20 -46.39
N GLU A 150 19.50 17.06 -47.08
CA GLU A 150 18.63 15.92 -46.73
C GLU A 150 19.12 15.22 -45.47
N ARG A 151 20.44 15.01 -45.32
CA ARG A 151 21.02 14.43 -44.12
C ARG A 151 20.87 15.36 -42.92
N GLN A 152 21.09 16.65 -43.11
CA GLN A 152 20.90 17.65 -42.05
C GLN A 152 19.44 17.67 -41.58
N LYS A 153 18.47 17.65 -42.50
CA LYS A 153 17.04 17.54 -42.18
C LYS A 153 16.75 16.26 -41.38
N LYS A 154 17.28 15.11 -41.79
CA LYS A 154 17.11 13.84 -41.06
C LYS A 154 17.69 13.90 -39.64
N TYR A 155 18.84 14.53 -39.47
CA TYR A 155 19.48 14.70 -38.16
C TYR A 155 18.62 15.59 -37.24
N LEU A 156 18.17 16.73 -37.76
CA LEU A 156 17.27 17.64 -37.03
C LEU A 156 15.93 16.99 -36.66
N GLN A 157 15.35 16.20 -37.57
CA GLN A 157 14.14 15.41 -37.28
C GLN A 157 14.37 14.38 -36.16
N THR A 158 15.53 13.73 -36.17
CA THR A 158 15.91 12.77 -35.12
C THR A 158 16.07 13.48 -33.77
N ILE A 159 16.75 14.62 -33.74
CA ILE A 159 16.90 15.45 -32.53
C ILE A 159 15.52 15.86 -31.98
N CYS A 160 14.64 16.39 -32.85
CA CYS A 160 13.29 16.81 -32.44
C CYS A 160 12.47 15.64 -31.88
N SER A 161 12.50 14.49 -32.57
CA SER A 161 11.82 13.27 -32.09
C SER A 161 12.33 12.81 -30.72
N LYS A 162 13.65 12.84 -30.50
CA LYS A 162 14.24 12.46 -29.20
C LYS A 162 13.97 13.48 -28.10
N ALA A 163 13.88 14.77 -28.41
CA ALA A 163 13.48 15.79 -27.43
C ALA A 163 12.01 15.60 -27.00
N ASN A 164 11.12 15.28 -27.93
CA ASN A 164 9.72 14.97 -27.61
C ASN A 164 9.59 13.71 -26.76
N GLU A 165 10.40 12.68 -27.03
CA GLU A 165 10.48 11.47 -26.19
C GLU A 165 10.90 11.81 -24.75
N MET A 166 11.89 12.69 -24.56
CA MET A 166 12.30 13.15 -23.22
C MET A 166 11.19 13.93 -22.51
N ASN A 167 10.48 14.83 -23.20
CA ASN A 167 9.36 15.56 -22.62
C ASN A 167 8.28 14.61 -22.10
N ARG A 168 7.93 13.57 -22.89
CA ARG A 168 6.97 12.55 -22.45
C ARG A 168 7.42 11.84 -21.17
N LEU A 169 8.70 11.46 -21.06
CA LEU A 169 9.23 10.82 -19.84
C LEU A 169 9.18 11.75 -18.62
N ILE A 170 9.44 13.04 -18.82
CA ILE A 170 9.32 14.07 -17.76
C ILE A 170 7.87 14.23 -17.33
N ASP A 171 6.92 14.24 -18.28
CA ASP A 171 5.50 14.32 -17.97
C ASP A 171 5.01 13.08 -17.20
N GLU A 172 5.46 11.89 -17.57
CA GLU A 172 5.19 10.64 -16.85
C GLU A 172 5.75 10.69 -15.41
N LEU A 173 6.96 11.22 -15.20
CA LEU A 173 7.54 11.42 -13.87
C LEU A 173 6.77 12.45 -13.03
N ASN A 174 6.40 13.59 -13.63
CA ASN A 174 5.60 14.61 -12.96
C ASN A 174 4.24 14.07 -12.55
N TYR A 175 3.63 13.24 -13.41
CA TYR A 175 2.38 12.58 -13.10
C TYR A 175 2.53 11.58 -11.93
N TYR A 176 3.61 10.81 -11.92
CA TYR A 176 3.95 9.91 -10.80
C TYR A 176 4.02 10.65 -9.46
N ALA A 177 4.75 11.78 -9.41
CA ALA A 177 4.86 12.58 -8.19
C ALA A 177 3.49 13.08 -7.68
N LYS A 178 2.53 13.32 -8.59
CA LYS A 178 1.15 13.71 -8.24
C LYS A 178 0.30 12.54 -7.75
N ILE A 179 0.50 11.33 -8.29
CA ILE A 179 -0.14 10.10 -7.79
C ILE A 179 0.26 9.85 -6.34
N GLU A 180 1.56 9.89 -6.02
CA GLU A 180 2.09 9.59 -4.67
C GLU A 180 1.58 10.56 -3.60
N THR A 181 1.37 11.82 -3.99
CA THR A 181 0.80 12.82 -3.07
C THR A 181 -0.72 12.76 -2.98
N ASN A 182 -1.37 11.88 -3.75
CA ASN A 182 -2.83 11.83 -3.97
C ASN A 182 -3.41 13.20 -4.35
N LYS A 183 -2.62 14.01 -5.08
CA LYS A 183 -2.94 15.38 -5.51
C LYS A 183 -3.11 15.46 -7.02
N ILE A 184 -3.70 14.47 -7.66
CA ILE A 184 -4.10 14.61 -9.06
C ILE A 184 -5.35 15.50 -9.05
N PRO A 185 -5.27 16.77 -9.52
CA PRO A 185 -6.47 17.58 -9.61
C PRO A 185 -7.30 17.02 -10.76
N TYR A 186 -8.40 16.36 -10.42
CA TYR A 186 -9.39 15.93 -11.40
C TYR A 186 -10.43 17.03 -11.60
N ASN A 187 -10.75 17.31 -12.85
CA ASN A 187 -11.85 18.17 -13.23
C ASN A 187 -12.97 17.29 -13.82
N PHE A 188 -13.69 16.60 -12.94
CA PHE A 188 -14.79 15.71 -13.33
C PHE A 188 -15.94 16.50 -13.97
N GLN A 189 -16.36 16.04 -15.15
CA GLN A 189 -17.42 16.64 -15.95
C GLN A 189 -18.40 15.56 -16.42
N HIS A 190 -19.62 15.98 -16.76
CA HIS A 190 -20.58 15.14 -17.47
C HIS A 190 -20.14 15.00 -18.92
N LEU A 191 -19.83 13.79 -19.35
CA LEU A 191 -19.43 13.50 -20.71
C LEU A 191 -20.43 12.59 -21.37
N ASN A 192 -20.92 13.04 -22.52
CA ASN A 192 -21.66 12.19 -23.43
C ASN A 192 -20.70 11.13 -24.00
N VAL A 193 -21.00 9.85 -23.77
CA VAL A 193 -20.11 8.73 -24.12
C VAL A 193 -19.93 8.63 -25.63
N ALA A 194 -21.03 8.69 -26.39
CA ALA A 194 -20.98 8.57 -27.83
C ALA A 194 -20.14 9.68 -28.48
N ALA A 195 -20.37 10.94 -28.09
CA ALA A 195 -19.63 12.08 -28.61
C ALA A 195 -18.14 12.00 -28.25
N TYR A 196 -17.81 11.79 -26.97
CA TYR A 196 -16.43 11.80 -26.50
C TYR A 196 -15.57 10.70 -27.16
N PHE A 197 -16.08 9.47 -27.23
CA PHE A 197 -15.33 8.37 -27.82
C PHE A 197 -15.32 8.42 -29.35
N SER A 198 -16.33 9.03 -30.00
CA SER A 198 -16.29 9.31 -31.43
C SER A 198 -15.17 10.28 -31.78
N ASP A 199 -15.02 11.38 -31.04
CA ASP A 199 -13.93 12.35 -31.24
C ASP A 199 -12.55 11.69 -31.05
N CYS A 200 -12.42 10.85 -30.02
CA CYS A 200 -11.19 10.08 -29.78
C CYS A 200 -10.91 9.08 -30.90
N ALA A 201 -11.96 8.39 -31.40
CA ALA A 201 -11.85 7.42 -32.48
C ALA A 201 -11.45 8.09 -33.81
N GLU A 202 -11.93 9.31 -34.09
CA GLU A 202 -11.52 10.08 -35.26
C GLU A 202 -10.03 10.46 -35.20
N GLU A 203 -9.56 10.98 -34.06
CA GLU A 203 -8.16 11.33 -33.84
C GLU A 203 -7.24 10.11 -34.02
N ILE A 204 -7.60 8.98 -33.41
CA ILE A 204 -6.82 7.73 -33.49
C ILE A 204 -6.90 7.15 -34.91
N GLY A 205 -8.06 7.20 -35.54
CA GLY A 205 -8.26 6.75 -36.92
C GLY A 205 -7.30 7.44 -37.89
N LEU A 206 -7.16 8.76 -37.77
CA LEU A 206 -6.23 9.55 -38.59
C LEU A 206 -4.76 9.16 -38.34
N ASP A 207 -4.33 8.95 -37.08
CA ASP A 207 -2.97 8.48 -36.78
C ASP A 207 -2.74 7.07 -37.35
N MET A 208 -3.69 6.15 -37.22
CA MET A 208 -3.59 4.79 -37.75
C MET A 208 -3.55 4.78 -39.28
N GLU A 209 -4.38 5.58 -39.93
CA GLU A 209 -4.40 5.72 -41.39
C GLU A 209 -3.06 6.24 -41.91
N SER A 210 -2.47 7.25 -41.25
CA SER A 210 -1.14 7.79 -41.60
C SER A 210 -0.02 6.75 -41.53
N ARG A 211 -0.21 5.68 -40.74
CA ARG A 211 0.70 4.54 -40.60
C ARG A 211 0.35 3.38 -41.54
N GLY A 212 -0.80 3.43 -42.21
CA GLY A 212 -1.34 2.35 -43.03
C GLY A 212 -1.93 1.19 -42.21
N TRP A 213 -2.42 1.46 -41.00
CA TRP A 213 -2.95 0.45 -40.08
C TRP A 213 -4.48 0.42 -40.15
N ARG A 214 -5.08 -0.75 -39.90
CA ARG A 214 -6.55 -0.85 -39.82
C ARG A 214 -7.02 -0.40 -38.44
N PHE A 215 -8.01 0.49 -38.42
CA PHE A 215 -8.67 0.94 -37.21
C PHE A 215 -10.16 0.63 -37.28
N HIS A 216 -10.71 0.09 -36.19
CA HIS A 216 -12.14 -0.22 -36.07
C HIS A 216 -12.72 0.45 -34.83
N TYR A 217 -13.83 1.16 -35.00
CA TYR A 217 -14.61 1.73 -33.91
C TYR A 217 -16.04 1.20 -33.97
N GLU A 218 -16.51 0.68 -32.84
CA GLU A 218 -17.89 0.21 -32.67
C GLU A 218 -18.48 0.81 -31.39
N ASN A 219 -19.61 1.51 -31.54
CA ASN A 219 -20.35 2.05 -30.41
C ASN A 219 -21.65 1.26 -30.19
N GLY A 220 -21.66 0.43 -29.15
CA GLY A 220 -22.84 -0.30 -28.69
C GLY A 220 -23.60 0.37 -27.53
N VAL A 221 -23.38 1.67 -27.29
CA VAL A 221 -24.01 2.44 -26.21
C VAL A 221 -25.01 3.46 -26.80
N GLU A 222 -26.14 3.66 -26.13
CA GLU A 222 -27.14 4.67 -26.54
C GLU A 222 -26.55 6.10 -26.54
N GLU A 223 -26.98 6.94 -27.49
CA GLU A 223 -26.44 8.30 -27.67
C GLU A 223 -26.60 9.22 -26.46
N LYS A 224 -27.59 8.98 -25.59
CA LYS A 224 -27.88 9.82 -24.42
C LYS A 224 -27.07 9.44 -23.17
N VAL A 225 -26.27 8.37 -23.22
CA VAL A 225 -25.55 7.90 -22.04
C VAL A 225 -24.44 8.88 -21.68
N GLU A 226 -24.44 9.28 -20.42
CA GLU A 226 -23.42 10.14 -19.84
C GLU A 226 -22.59 9.39 -18.79
N ILE A 227 -21.36 9.83 -18.59
CA ILE A 227 -20.46 9.39 -17.52
C ILE A 227 -19.91 10.61 -16.78
N ILE A 228 -19.46 10.43 -15.54
CA ILE A 228 -18.70 11.45 -14.81
C ILE A 228 -17.22 11.08 -14.91
N ALA A 229 -16.46 11.84 -15.70
CA ALA A 229 -15.02 11.62 -15.89
C ALA A 229 -14.30 12.94 -16.16
N ASP A 230 -12.98 12.96 -15.97
CA ASP A 230 -12.13 14.05 -16.44
C ASP A 230 -11.73 13.78 -17.92
N PRO A 231 -12.13 14.64 -18.88
CA PRO A 231 -11.85 14.44 -20.31
C PRO A 231 -10.37 14.28 -20.64
N GLU A 232 -9.50 15.04 -19.97
CA GLU A 232 -8.07 15.04 -20.25
C GLU A 232 -7.39 13.80 -19.69
N GLN A 233 -7.85 13.33 -18.52
CA GLN A 233 -7.33 12.09 -17.93
C GLN A 233 -7.81 10.86 -18.71
N LEU A 234 -9.06 10.85 -19.16
CA LEU A 234 -9.56 9.76 -20.00
C LEU A 234 -8.86 9.74 -21.37
N ARG A 235 -8.50 10.90 -21.93
CA ARG A 235 -7.71 10.97 -23.17
C ARG A 235 -6.32 10.38 -22.96
N LYS A 236 -5.70 10.63 -21.80
CA LYS A 236 -4.44 9.99 -21.40
C LYS A 236 -4.57 8.47 -21.22
N VAL A 237 -5.69 7.99 -20.70
CA VAL A 237 -5.95 6.54 -20.61
C VAL A 237 -5.92 5.92 -22.00
N ILE A 238 -6.71 6.47 -22.92
CA ILE A 238 -6.82 5.97 -24.28
C ILE A 238 -5.46 6.05 -24.99
N SER A 239 -4.78 7.20 -24.94
CA SER A 239 -3.50 7.38 -25.63
C SER A 239 -2.38 6.49 -25.09
N ASN A 240 -2.33 6.22 -23.78
CA ASN A 240 -1.37 5.28 -23.20
C ASN A 240 -1.61 3.84 -23.66
N ILE A 241 -2.88 3.43 -23.73
CA ILE A 241 -3.25 2.09 -24.22
C ILE A 241 -2.89 1.95 -25.70
N ILE A 242 -3.32 2.89 -26.55
CA ILE A 242 -3.03 2.88 -27.99
C ILE A 242 -1.53 2.95 -28.26
N SER A 243 -0.79 3.79 -27.54
CA SER A 243 0.66 3.88 -27.65
C SER A 243 1.35 2.55 -27.33
N ASN A 244 0.83 1.78 -26.38
CA ASN A 244 1.34 0.44 -26.10
C ASN A 244 1.02 -0.52 -27.24
N SER A 245 -0.21 -0.54 -27.75
CA SER A 245 -0.59 -1.36 -28.91
C SER A 245 0.31 -1.07 -30.12
N VAL A 246 0.60 0.20 -30.42
CA VAL A 246 1.52 0.60 -31.49
C VAL A 246 2.95 0.10 -31.24
N LYS A 247 3.46 0.28 -30.03
CA LYS A 247 4.83 -0.11 -29.66
C LYS A 247 5.05 -1.62 -29.74
N TYR A 248 4.06 -2.41 -29.32
CA TYR A 248 4.16 -3.87 -29.22
C TYR A 248 3.66 -4.62 -30.46
N MET A 249 3.21 -3.90 -31.49
CA MET A 249 2.80 -4.44 -32.79
C MET A 249 3.94 -5.19 -33.50
N ASP A 250 3.63 -6.38 -34.01
CA ASP A 250 4.55 -7.28 -34.71
C ASP A 250 3.93 -7.90 -35.99
N LYS A 251 2.71 -7.52 -36.37
CA LYS A 251 1.99 -8.09 -37.52
C LYS A 251 2.19 -7.28 -38.80
N ALA A 252 2.12 -7.98 -39.93
CA ALA A 252 2.18 -7.37 -41.26
C ALA A 252 0.91 -6.60 -41.64
N ALA A 253 -0.24 -6.96 -41.07
CA ALA A 253 -1.50 -6.24 -41.19
C ALA A 253 -1.96 -5.76 -39.80
N PRO A 254 -1.37 -4.67 -39.28
CA PRO A 254 -1.71 -4.13 -37.96
C PRO A 254 -3.18 -3.75 -37.86
N GLU A 255 -3.78 -4.08 -36.73
CA GLU A 255 -5.18 -3.77 -36.43
C GLU A 255 -5.32 -3.33 -34.98
N ILE A 256 -6.02 -2.21 -34.79
CA ILE A 256 -6.41 -1.68 -33.48
C ILE A 256 -7.92 -1.41 -33.50
N GLY A 257 -8.59 -1.69 -32.39
CA GLY A 257 -10.03 -1.49 -32.26
C GLY A 257 -10.42 -0.83 -30.95
N ILE A 258 -11.51 -0.04 -30.98
CA ILE A 258 -12.21 0.48 -29.80
C ILE A 258 -13.67 0.02 -29.89
N VAL A 259 -14.13 -0.68 -28.86
CA VAL A 259 -15.51 -1.16 -28.77
C VAL A 259 -16.12 -0.67 -27.46
N LEU A 260 -17.27 -0.01 -27.56
CA LEU A 260 -18.07 0.41 -26.41
C LEU A 260 -19.25 -0.53 -26.24
N LYS A 261 -19.49 -1.00 -25.01
CA LYS A 261 -20.63 -1.85 -24.68
C LYS A 261 -21.40 -1.30 -23.49
N ASP A 262 -22.71 -1.37 -23.61
CA ASP A 262 -23.60 -1.18 -22.48
C ASP A 262 -23.48 -2.37 -21.50
N ALA A 263 -23.09 -2.09 -20.26
CA ALA A 263 -22.96 -3.06 -19.18
C ALA A 263 -23.82 -2.66 -17.97
N GLY A 264 -25.09 -2.32 -18.21
CA GLY A 264 -26.05 -1.96 -17.15
C GLY A 264 -25.74 -0.59 -16.55
N ASP A 265 -25.27 -0.55 -15.30
CA ASP A 265 -24.88 0.70 -14.62
C ASP A 265 -23.54 1.27 -15.10
N PHE A 266 -22.83 0.53 -15.96
CA PHE A 266 -21.51 0.88 -16.47
C PHE A 266 -21.47 0.91 -17.99
N VAL A 267 -20.52 1.66 -18.53
CA VAL A 267 -20.04 1.53 -19.91
C VAL A 267 -18.73 0.77 -19.88
N GLU A 268 -18.67 -0.35 -20.59
CA GLU A 268 -17.43 -1.08 -20.82
C GLU A 268 -16.76 -0.57 -22.09
N VAL A 269 -15.50 -0.19 -21.98
CA VAL A 269 -14.65 0.24 -23.08
C VAL A 269 -13.57 -0.82 -23.28
N SER A 270 -13.52 -1.39 -24.48
CA SER A 270 -12.52 -2.38 -24.89
C SER A 270 -11.60 -1.78 -25.95
N LEU A 271 -10.29 -1.81 -25.70
CA LEU A 271 -9.27 -1.43 -26.68
C LEU A 271 -8.45 -2.68 -27.04
N SER A 272 -8.53 -3.10 -28.29
CA SER A 272 -7.90 -4.33 -28.78
C SER A 272 -6.80 -4.05 -29.80
N ASP A 273 -5.75 -4.85 -29.77
CA ASP A 273 -4.75 -4.95 -30.84
C ASP A 273 -4.52 -6.40 -31.25
N ASN A 274 -3.98 -6.62 -32.45
CA ASN A 274 -3.61 -7.95 -32.95
C ASN A 274 -2.10 -8.24 -32.84
N GLY A 275 -1.36 -7.53 -31.96
CA GLY A 275 0.09 -7.62 -31.85
C GLY A 275 0.60 -8.91 -31.21
N ARG A 276 1.77 -8.82 -30.57
CA ARG A 276 2.48 -10.00 -30.04
C ARG A 276 1.77 -10.70 -28.87
N GLY A 277 0.84 -10.02 -28.20
CA GLY A 277 0.18 -10.50 -26.98
C GLY A 277 1.09 -10.57 -25.75
N ILE A 278 0.53 -11.01 -24.63
CA ILE A 278 1.16 -11.07 -23.31
C ILE A 278 1.04 -12.49 -22.78
N ALA A 279 2.10 -13.01 -22.14
CA ALA A 279 2.08 -14.33 -21.54
C ALA A 279 1.14 -14.35 -20.32
N LYS A 280 0.50 -15.50 -20.07
CA LYS A 280 -0.44 -15.65 -18.95
C LYS A 280 0.19 -15.39 -17.58
N ALA A 281 1.48 -15.70 -17.43
CA ALA A 281 2.25 -15.44 -16.21
C ALA A 281 2.47 -13.94 -15.95
N ASP A 282 2.50 -13.13 -17.01
CA ASP A 282 2.78 -11.70 -16.94
C ASP A 282 1.51 -10.86 -16.77
N LEU A 283 0.35 -11.37 -17.21
CA LEU A 283 -0.94 -10.69 -17.14
C LEU A 283 -1.30 -10.09 -15.77
N PRO A 284 -1.07 -10.77 -14.63
CA PRO A 284 -1.37 -10.19 -13.31
C PRO A 284 -0.57 -8.91 -13.00
N TYR A 285 0.57 -8.74 -13.66
CA TYR A 285 1.55 -7.71 -13.34
C TYR A 285 1.56 -6.55 -14.34
N VAL A 286 0.78 -6.61 -15.43
CA VAL A 286 0.84 -5.58 -16.51
C VAL A 286 0.45 -4.17 -16.07
N PHE A 287 -0.30 -4.06 -14.97
CA PHE A 287 -0.67 -2.78 -14.36
C PHE A 287 0.22 -2.41 -13.17
N GLU A 288 1.12 -3.30 -12.78
CA GLU A 288 2.10 -3.02 -11.73
C GLU A 288 3.16 -2.07 -12.27
N ARG A 289 3.67 -1.23 -11.38
CA ARG A 289 4.64 -0.20 -11.71
C ARG A 289 5.92 -0.86 -12.21
N PHE A 290 6.55 -0.30 -13.24
CA PHE A 290 7.80 -0.77 -13.84
C PHE A 290 7.76 -2.15 -14.47
N PHE A 291 6.60 -2.81 -14.46
CA PHE A 291 6.51 -4.14 -15.02
C PHE A 291 6.73 -4.10 -16.53
N ARG A 292 7.59 -4.99 -16.99
CA ARG A 292 7.93 -5.17 -18.40
C ARG A 292 8.13 -6.66 -18.67
N ALA A 293 7.26 -7.22 -19.52
CA ALA A 293 7.35 -8.63 -19.94
C ALA A 293 8.69 -8.95 -20.65
N ASP A 294 9.27 -7.98 -21.37
CA ASP A 294 10.59 -8.12 -21.99
C ASP A 294 11.68 -7.47 -21.11
N SER A 295 12.28 -8.25 -20.20
CA SER A 295 13.43 -7.81 -19.39
C SER A 295 14.78 -7.90 -20.13
N SER A 296 14.79 -8.30 -21.41
CA SER A 296 16.03 -8.41 -22.18
C SER A 296 16.62 -7.04 -22.52
N ARG A 297 17.92 -6.86 -22.23
CA ARG A 297 18.74 -5.64 -22.39
C ARG A 297 18.78 -5.03 -23.80
N ASN A 298 18.03 -5.56 -24.77
CA ASN A 298 18.06 -5.16 -26.17
C ASN A 298 16.79 -4.46 -26.68
N SER A 299 15.85 -4.05 -25.82
CA SER A 299 14.69 -3.33 -26.32
C SER A 299 15.07 -1.88 -26.69
N THR A 300 15.52 -1.66 -27.92
CA THR A 300 15.48 -0.37 -28.62
C THR A 300 14.07 0.24 -28.66
N LYS A 301 13.04 -0.52 -28.25
CA LYS A 301 11.63 -0.13 -28.17
C LYS A 301 11.20 0.53 -26.86
N GLY A 302 12.11 1.01 -25.99
CA GLY A 302 11.93 2.03 -24.92
C GLY A 302 10.56 2.17 -24.21
N GLY A 303 10.53 2.12 -22.88
CA GLY A 303 9.38 2.62 -22.12
C GLY A 303 9.50 2.42 -20.61
N SER A 304 8.96 3.38 -19.87
CA SER A 304 9.09 3.53 -18.42
C SER A 304 8.44 2.40 -17.60
N GLY A 305 7.51 1.64 -18.19
CA GLY A 305 6.66 0.70 -17.44
C GLY A 305 5.66 1.40 -16.52
N ILE A 306 5.48 2.72 -16.65
CA ILE A 306 4.59 3.52 -15.80
C ILE A 306 3.21 3.71 -16.48
N GLY A 307 3.15 3.69 -17.81
CA GLY A 307 1.94 4.03 -18.57
C GLY A 307 0.67 3.27 -18.15
N LEU A 308 0.71 1.94 -18.03
CA LEU A 308 -0.48 1.16 -17.63
C LEU A 308 -0.82 1.31 -16.13
N SER A 309 0.15 1.60 -15.27
CA SER A 309 -0.11 1.91 -13.86
C SER A 309 -0.83 3.26 -13.71
N ILE A 310 -0.49 4.26 -14.54
CA ILE A 310 -1.22 5.53 -14.65
C ILE A 310 -2.65 5.29 -15.09
N VAL A 311 -2.82 4.46 -16.14
CA VAL A 311 -4.15 4.11 -16.65
C VAL A 311 -5.01 3.51 -15.54
N ARG A 312 -4.47 2.52 -14.81
CA ARG A 312 -5.17 1.88 -13.69
C ARG A 312 -5.59 2.90 -12.63
N LYS A 313 -4.67 3.78 -12.21
CA LYS A 313 -4.95 4.81 -11.22
C LYS A 313 -6.06 5.77 -11.66
N ILE A 314 -6.04 6.25 -12.90
CA ILE A 314 -7.09 7.16 -13.44
C ILE A 314 -8.46 6.48 -13.43
N ILE A 315 -8.52 5.22 -13.88
CA ILE A 315 -9.77 4.46 -13.93
C ILE A 315 -10.31 4.17 -12.52
N GLU A 316 -9.44 3.76 -11.60
CA GLU A 316 -9.81 3.50 -10.19
C GLU A 316 -10.27 4.79 -9.48
N ASP A 317 -9.58 5.92 -9.68
CA ASP A 317 -9.97 7.22 -9.12
C ASP A 317 -11.30 7.73 -9.71
N SER A 318 -11.65 7.28 -10.93
CA SER A 318 -12.96 7.54 -11.56
C SER A 318 -14.05 6.56 -11.07
N GLY A 319 -13.75 5.69 -10.11
CA GLY A 319 -14.68 4.68 -9.57
C GLY A 319 -14.90 3.48 -10.50
N GLY A 320 -14.02 3.28 -11.48
CA GLY A 320 -14.05 2.20 -12.44
C GLY A 320 -13.14 1.02 -12.08
N ARG A 321 -13.05 0.07 -13.01
CA ARG A 321 -12.10 -1.06 -12.94
C ARG A 321 -11.48 -1.27 -14.31
N ILE A 322 -10.20 -1.67 -14.35
CA ILE A 322 -9.49 -2.07 -15.57
C ILE A 322 -8.96 -3.50 -15.46
N TRP A 323 -8.94 -4.23 -16.58
CA TRP A 323 -8.32 -5.55 -16.70
C TRP A 323 -7.82 -5.80 -18.12
N ALA A 324 -7.08 -6.90 -18.32
CA ALA A 324 -6.49 -7.27 -19.61
C ALA A 324 -6.81 -8.73 -19.97
N ASN A 325 -7.11 -8.96 -21.24
CA ASN A 325 -7.22 -10.26 -21.86
C ASN A 325 -6.19 -10.35 -22.98
N SER A 326 -5.28 -11.31 -22.91
CA SER A 326 -4.23 -11.44 -23.92
C SER A 326 -3.78 -12.89 -24.06
N ALA A 327 -3.31 -13.22 -25.26
CA ALA A 327 -2.66 -14.49 -25.53
C ALA A 327 -1.47 -14.28 -26.48
N PRO A 328 -0.34 -14.97 -26.26
CA PRO A 328 0.81 -14.87 -27.14
C PRO A 328 0.45 -15.10 -28.61
N GLY A 329 0.88 -14.20 -29.48
CA GLY A 329 0.65 -14.22 -30.92
C GLY A 329 -0.73 -13.78 -31.39
N LYS A 330 -1.72 -13.61 -30.48
CA LYS A 330 -3.11 -13.23 -30.82
C LYS A 330 -3.42 -11.76 -30.59
N GLY A 331 -2.59 -11.05 -29.84
CA GLY A 331 -2.81 -9.66 -29.46
C GLY A 331 -3.36 -9.49 -28.04
N THR A 332 -3.71 -8.26 -27.69
CA THR A 332 -4.14 -7.85 -26.34
C THR A 332 -5.42 -7.05 -26.42
N THR A 333 -6.32 -7.27 -25.47
CA THR A 333 -7.51 -6.44 -25.25
C THR A 333 -7.49 -5.92 -23.83
N LEU A 334 -7.49 -4.60 -23.69
CA LEU A 334 -7.62 -3.90 -22.41
C LEU A 334 -9.05 -3.43 -22.26
N HIS A 335 -9.64 -3.75 -21.13
CA HIS A 335 -11.02 -3.44 -20.81
C HIS A 335 -11.06 -2.52 -19.59
N PHE A 336 -11.87 -1.47 -19.64
CA PHE A 336 -12.20 -0.73 -18.43
C PHE A 336 -13.67 -0.34 -18.39
N VAL A 337 -14.20 -0.15 -17.18
CA VAL A 337 -15.58 0.26 -16.96
C VAL A 337 -15.65 1.64 -16.34
N LEU A 338 -16.60 2.45 -16.81
CA LEU A 338 -16.93 3.75 -16.25
C LEU A 338 -18.40 3.76 -15.84
N ARG A 339 -18.70 4.29 -14.66
CA ARG A 339 -20.06 4.31 -14.14
C ARG A 339 -20.89 5.34 -14.91
N LYS A 340 -22.07 4.92 -15.38
CA LYS A 340 -23.04 5.82 -16.01
C LYS A 340 -23.54 6.84 -15.00
N TYR A 341 -23.71 8.07 -15.47
CA TYR A 341 -24.47 9.06 -14.75
C TYR A 341 -25.97 8.75 -14.91
N ILE A 342 -26.61 8.40 -13.79
CA ILE A 342 -28.06 8.33 -13.72
C ILE A 342 -28.52 9.66 -13.16
N GLY A 343 -29.05 10.52 -14.04
CA GLY A 343 -29.67 11.77 -13.63
C GLY A 343 -30.74 11.51 -12.58
N ARG A 344 -30.83 12.37 -11.56
CA ARG A 344 -31.86 12.29 -10.52
C ARG A 344 -33.23 12.66 -11.11
N ARG A 345 -33.87 11.76 -11.84
CA ARG A 345 -35.29 11.76 -12.23
C ARG A 345 -35.71 10.30 -12.45
N ASP A 346 -36.94 10.00 -12.03
CA ASP A 346 -37.66 8.70 -12.09
C ASP A 346 -37.83 7.96 -10.74
N PHE A 347 -37.82 8.69 -9.61
CA PHE A 347 -38.50 8.27 -8.37
C PHE A 347 -39.69 9.20 -8.04
N GLU A 348 -40.47 9.61 -9.05
CA GLU A 348 -41.80 10.20 -8.84
C GLU A 348 -42.71 9.77 -10.00
N SER A 349 -43.34 8.60 -9.85
CA SER A 349 -44.60 8.24 -10.51
C SER A 349 -45.36 7.23 -9.68
#